data_AF-A0A3P7NP77-F1
#
_entry.id   AF-A0A3P7NP77-F1
#
_cell.length_a   1.000
_cell.length_b   1.000
_cell.length_c   1.000
_cell.angle_alpha   90.00
_cell.angle_beta   90.00
_cell.angle_gamma   90.00
#
_symmetry.space_group_name_H-M   'P 1'
#
loop_
_entity.id
_entity.type
_entity.pdbx_description
1 polymer ?
#
loop_
_entity_poly.entity_id
_entity_poly.type
_entity_poly.pdbx_seq_one_letter_code
_entity_poly.pdbx_strand_id
1 'polypeptide(L)'
;MKDDEQRRLLYAKITTDYEKRRSYVEFLYPAIYKFHCRLYLQFFPFDSQECHMLFGSWTSDNHDIDYHTLENAVGTTNFLESEGWSLLGTAGTRKNCFILRIMKKSNNVKCNGLLVI
;
A
#
# COMPACT_ATOMS: atom_id res chain seq x y z
N MET A 1 -15.81 -22.91 18.00
CA MET A 1 -15.41 -21.66 17.31
C MET A 1 -14.27 -21.09 18.13
N LYS A 2 -13.08 -20.89 17.54
CA LYS A 2 -11.88 -20.52 18.32
C LYS A 2 -11.84 -19.00 18.52
N ASP A 3 -11.47 -18.55 19.71
CA ASP A 3 -11.50 -17.13 20.15
C ASP A 3 -10.79 -16.15 19.19
N ASP A 4 -9.81 -16.63 18.43
CA ASP A 4 -9.07 -15.83 17.44
C ASP A 4 -9.92 -15.38 16.25
N GLU A 5 -10.93 -16.17 15.89
CA GLU A 5 -11.85 -15.87 14.79
C GLU A 5 -12.86 -14.79 15.21
N GLN A 6 -13.32 -14.83 16.46
CA GLN A 6 -14.22 -13.83 17.03
C GLN A 6 -13.53 -12.46 17.19
N ARG A 7 -12.22 -12.44 17.44
CA ARG A 7 -11.43 -11.18 17.48
C ARG A 7 -11.40 -10.45 16.15
N ARG A 8 -11.49 -11.15 15.01
CA ARG A 8 -11.50 -10.50 13.69
C ARG A 8 -12.77 -9.67 13.51
N LEU A 9 -13.91 -10.19 13.93
CA LEU A 9 -15.20 -9.51 13.82
C LEU A 9 -15.28 -8.19 14.62
N LEU A 10 -14.39 -7.94 15.59
CA LEU A 10 -14.34 -6.68 16.33
C LEU A 10 -13.99 -5.47 15.46
N TYR A 11 -13.37 -5.68 14.29
CA TYR A 11 -12.96 -4.61 13.37
C TYR A 11 -13.83 -4.51 12.11
N ALA A 12 -14.99 -5.19 12.13
CA ALA A 12 -15.98 -5.08 11.07
C ALA A 12 -17.00 -3.98 11.40
N LYS A 13 -17.15 -3.01 10.50
CA LYS A 13 -18.20 -1.99 10.56
C LYS A 13 -19.31 -2.35 9.58
N ILE A 14 -20.52 -2.51 10.09
CA ILE A 14 -21.69 -2.87 9.29
C ILE A 14 -22.60 -1.64 9.18
N THR A 15 -22.92 -1.25 7.94
CA THR A 15 -23.88 -0.18 7.65
C THR A 15 -25.05 -0.79 6.88
N THR A 16 -26.25 -0.75 7.45
CA THR A 16 -27.46 -1.29 6.83
C THR A 16 -28.25 -0.19 6.13
N ASP A 17 -28.58 -0.42 4.85
CA ASP A 17 -29.45 0.44 4.05
C ASP A 17 -30.79 -0.30 3.87
N TYR A 18 -31.79 0.10 4.67
CA TYR A 18 -33.10 -0.53 4.71
C TYR A 18 -33.90 -0.31 3.41
N GLU A 19 -33.76 0.86 2.78
CA GLU A 19 -34.49 1.20 1.54
C GLU A 19 -34.02 0.33 0.38
N LYS A 20 -32.71 0.13 0.26
CA LYS A 20 -32.12 -0.70 -0.79
C LYS A 20 -31.97 -2.18 -0.40
N ARG A 21 -32.45 -2.57 0.79
CA ARG A 21 -32.31 -3.92 1.37
C ARG A 21 -30.90 -4.48 1.24
N ARG A 22 -29.88 -3.67 1.48
CA ARG A 22 -28.47 -4.07 1.36
C ARG A 22 -27.68 -3.66 2.57
N SER A 23 -26.64 -4.43 2.86
CA SER A 23 -25.71 -4.17 3.96
C SER A 23 -24.32 -3.99 3.39
N TYR A 24 -23.63 -2.95 3.85
CA TYR A 24 -22.22 -2.74 3.57
C TYR A 24 -21.42 -3.22 4.77
N VAL A 25 -20.40 -4.03 4.49
CA VAL A 25 -19.48 -4.53 5.50
C VAL A 25 -18.10 -3.98 5.18
N GLU A 26 -17.58 -3.17 6.08
CA GLU A 26 -16.25 -2.57 5.98
C GLU A 26 -15.31 -3.28 6.95
N PHE A 27 -14.16 -3.73 6.47
CA PHE A 27 -13.16 -4.43 7.26
C PHE A 27 -11.92 -3.55 7.43
N LEU A 28 -11.56 -3.22 8.67
CA LEU A 28 -10.41 -2.38 8.99
C LEU A 28 -9.34 -3.20 9.73
N TYR A 29 -8.51 -3.92 9.00
CA TYR A 29 -7.44 -4.73 9.57
C TYR A 29 -6.05 -4.13 9.32
N PRO A 30 -5.28 -3.80 10.37
CA PRO A 30 -3.88 -3.47 10.21
C PRO A 30 -3.08 -4.72 9.83
N ALA A 31 -2.28 -4.63 8.77
CA ALA A 31 -1.46 -5.74 8.30
C ALA A 31 -0.10 -5.25 7.80
N ILE A 32 0.93 -6.07 8.00
CA ILE A 32 2.28 -5.83 7.47
C ILE A 32 2.45 -6.72 6.24
N TYR A 33 2.57 -6.09 5.07
CA TYR A 33 2.82 -6.80 3.81
C TYR A 33 4.29 -6.73 3.44
N LYS A 34 4.81 -7.83 2.90
CA LYS A 34 6.16 -7.90 2.31
C LYS A 34 6.01 -8.30 0.85
N PHE A 35 6.54 -7.49 -0.04
CA PHE A 35 6.49 -7.71 -1.49
C PHE A 35 7.87 -7.53 -2.10
N HIS A 36 8.03 -8.07 -3.30
CA HIS A 36 9.22 -7.86 -4.11
C HIS A 36 9.04 -6.61 -4.97
N CYS A 37 10.08 -5.79 -5.05
CA CYS A 37 10.09 -4.57 -5.87
C CYS A 37 11.11 -4.67 -6.99
N ARG A 38 10.84 -3.96 -8.08
CA ARG A 38 11.83 -3.72 -9.12
C ARG A 38 12.73 -2.57 -8.71
N LEU A 39 14.04 -2.80 -8.79
CA LEU A 39 15.07 -1.81 -8.48
C LEU A 39 15.58 -1.13 -9.76
N TYR A 40 15.66 0.19 -9.73
CA TYR A 40 16.18 1.01 -10.82
C TYR A 40 17.45 1.74 -10.38
N LEU A 41 18.59 1.33 -10.94
CA LEU A 41 19.93 1.77 -10.56
C LEU A 41 20.52 2.87 -11.48
N GLN A 42 19.70 3.59 -12.25
CA GLN A 42 20.23 4.58 -13.21
C GLN A 42 20.91 5.77 -12.52
N PHE A 43 20.53 6.10 -11.29
CA PHE A 43 20.98 7.29 -10.57
C PHE A 43 21.61 6.96 -9.22
N PHE A 44 22.39 5.88 -9.11
CA PHE A 44 23.12 5.55 -7.88
C PHE A 44 23.94 6.76 -7.38
N PRO A 45 23.88 7.14 -6.08
CA PRO A 45 23.29 6.46 -4.91
C PRO A 45 21.82 6.79 -4.60
N PHE A 46 21.11 7.49 -5.48
CA PHE A 46 19.67 7.84 -5.36
C PHE A 46 18.82 6.89 -6.21
N ASP A 47 18.91 5.60 -5.91
CA ASP A 47 18.14 4.57 -6.58
C ASP A 47 16.64 4.71 -6.31
N SER A 48 15.84 4.28 -7.28
CA SER A 48 14.39 4.23 -7.15
C SER A 48 13.90 2.78 -7.20
N GLN A 49 12.77 2.54 -6.54
CA GLN A 49 12.11 1.25 -6.52
C GLN A 49 10.66 1.40 -6.92
N GLU A 50 10.19 0.48 -7.75
CA GLU A 50 8.79 0.35 -8.12
C GLU A 50 8.26 -1.00 -7.65
N CYS A 51 7.28 -0.95 -6.76
CA CYS A 51 6.73 -2.12 -6.10
C CYS A 51 5.30 -2.34 -6.56
N HIS A 52 5.00 -3.54 -7.05
CA HIS A 52 3.66 -3.91 -7.50
C HIS A 52 3.03 -4.80 -6.42
N MET A 53 1.88 -4.37 -5.92
CA MET A 53 1.12 -5.05 -4.88
C MET A 53 -0.19 -5.54 -5.49
N LEU A 54 -0.34 -6.85 -5.60
CA LEU A 54 -1.55 -7.48 -6.12
C LEU A 54 -2.35 -8.07 -4.95
N PHE A 55 -3.61 -7.67 -4.82
CA PHE A 55 -4.51 -8.22 -3.82
C PHE A 55 -5.60 -9.07 -4.49
N GLY A 56 -5.93 -10.20 -3.90
CA GLY A 56 -6.96 -11.09 -4.40
C GLY A 56 -7.23 -12.24 -3.44
N SER A 57 -8.30 -12.97 -3.70
CA SER A 57 -8.59 -14.23 -2.98
C SER A 57 -7.57 -15.28 -3.42
N TRP A 58 -7.24 -16.16 -2.48
CA TRP A 58 -6.45 -17.34 -2.78
C TRP A 58 -7.29 -18.45 -3.41
N THR A 59 -8.57 -18.54 -3.05
CA THR A 59 -9.44 -19.68 -3.35
C THR A 59 -10.54 -19.37 -4.35
N SER A 60 -10.77 -18.09 -4.64
CA SER A 60 -11.91 -17.64 -5.43
C SER A 60 -11.41 -16.86 -6.62
N ASP A 61 -11.99 -17.13 -7.77
CA ASP A 61 -11.70 -16.41 -9.00
C ASP A 61 -12.57 -15.15 -9.13
N ASN A 62 -12.29 -14.35 -10.15
CA ASN A 62 -13.05 -13.13 -10.45
C ASN A 62 -14.53 -13.37 -10.84
N HIS A 63 -14.94 -14.63 -11.01
CA HIS A 63 -16.34 -14.97 -11.22
C HIS A 63 -17.14 -14.94 -9.92
N ASP A 64 -16.51 -15.34 -8.81
CA ASP A 64 -17.14 -15.40 -7.49
C ASP A 64 -17.02 -14.05 -6.78
N ILE A 65 -15.84 -13.42 -6.88
CA ILE A 65 -15.53 -12.16 -6.21
C ILE A 65 -14.98 -11.18 -7.22
N ASP A 66 -15.75 -10.14 -7.53
CA ASP A 66 -15.31 -9.03 -8.35
C ASP A 66 -14.77 -7.90 -7.48
N TYR A 67 -13.52 -7.53 -7.72
CA TYR A 67 -12.81 -6.58 -6.89
C TYR A 67 -12.65 -5.24 -7.61
N HIS A 68 -12.98 -4.18 -6.89
CA HIS A 68 -12.89 -2.80 -7.39
C HIS A 68 -12.10 -1.93 -6.43
N THR A 69 -11.20 -1.14 -7.00
CA THR A 69 -10.50 -0.09 -6.26
C THR A 69 -11.47 1.06 -6.01
N LEU A 70 -11.60 1.50 -4.74
CA LEU A 70 -12.40 2.68 -4.41
C LEU A 70 -11.78 3.96 -5.00
N GLU A 71 -10.44 4.04 -4.99
CA GLU A 71 -9.67 5.15 -5.52
C GLU A 71 -8.56 4.64 -6.45
N ASN A 72 -8.11 5.50 -7.36
CA ASN A 72 -7.03 5.19 -8.32
C ASN A 72 -5.62 5.35 -7.71
N ALA A 73 -5.50 5.43 -6.39
CA ALA A 73 -4.25 5.63 -5.69
C ALA A 73 -4.33 5.02 -4.28
N VAL A 74 -3.16 4.83 -3.64
CA VAL A 74 -3.11 4.41 -2.23
C VAL A 74 -3.26 5.66 -1.37
N GLY A 75 -4.19 5.64 -0.40
CA GLY A 75 -4.41 6.75 0.51
C GLY A 75 -3.19 7.02 1.41
N THR A 76 -2.70 8.25 1.40
CA THR A 76 -1.49 8.68 2.14
C THR A 76 -1.78 9.61 3.32
N THR A 77 -3.04 9.77 3.72
CA THR A 77 -3.46 10.72 4.77
C THR A 77 -2.77 10.49 6.11
N ASN A 78 -2.56 9.23 6.48
CA ASN A 78 -1.88 8.82 7.72
C ASN A 78 -0.50 8.19 7.44
N PHE A 79 0.15 8.56 6.33
CA PHE A 79 1.47 8.05 5.98
C PHE A 79 2.55 8.62 6.90
N LEU A 80 3.33 7.74 7.51
CA LEU A 80 4.53 8.11 8.27
C LEU A 80 5.74 8.05 7.34
N GLU A 81 6.37 9.20 7.12
CA GLU A 81 7.51 9.31 6.22
C GLU A 81 8.75 8.61 6.78
N SER A 82 9.48 7.89 5.92
CA SER A 82 10.73 7.22 6.29
C SER A 82 11.91 8.20 6.24
N GLU A 83 12.92 8.00 7.09
CA GLU A 83 14.17 8.76 7.04
C GLU A 83 15.04 8.39 5.82
N GLY A 84 14.93 7.15 5.32
CA GLY A 84 15.77 6.66 4.22
C GLY A 84 15.14 6.76 2.83
N TRP A 85 13.81 6.90 2.77
CA TRP A 85 13.05 6.80 1.52
C TRP A 85 12.02 7.92 1.38
N SER A 86 11.91 8.51 0.20
CA SER A 86 10.86 9.43 -0.19
C SER A 86 9.82 8.70 -1.03
N LEU A 87 8.55 8.98 -0.77
CA LEU A 87 7.43 8.49 -1.58
C LEU A 87 7.29 9.38 -2.82
N LEU A 88 7.53 8.82 -4.01
CA LEU A 88 7.39 9.56 -5.26
C LEU A 88 5.94 9.59 -5.77
N GLY A 89 5.21 8.50 -5.54
CA GLY A 89 3.82 8.40 -5.98
C GLY A 89 3.23 7.01 -5.81
N THR A 90 1.90 6.97 -5.85
CA THR A 90 1.10 5.75 -5.78
C THR A 90 0.15 5.73 -6.98
N ALA A 91 -0.16 4.53 -7.48
CA ALA A 91 -1.19 4.36 -8.51
C ALA A 91 -1.96 3.06 -8.24
N GLY A 92 -3.26 3.10 -8.44
CA GLY A 92 -4.16 1.96 -8.43
C GLY A 92 -4.65 1.70 -9.84
N THR A 93 -4.59 0.45 -10.28
CA THR A 93 -5.05 0.03 -11.61
C THR A 93 -6.22 -0.93 -11.49
N ARG A 94 -7.04 -1.02 -12.55
CA ARG A 94 -8.11 -2.03 -12.62
C ARG A 94 -7.50 -3.43 -12.45
N LYS A 95 -8.14 -4.29 -11.66
CA LYS A 95 -7.66 -5.62 -11.18
C LYS A 95 -6.77 -5.61 -9.92
N ASN A 96 -7.06 -4.74 -8.96
CA ASN A 96 -6.46 -4.76 -7.60
C ASN A 96 -4.94 -4.64 -7.53
N CYS A 97 -4.33 -4.11 -8.58
CA CYS A 97 -2.90 -3.89 -8.60
C CYS A 97 -2.62 -2.44 -8.18
N PHE A 98 -1.82 -2.30 -7.14
CA PHE A 98 -1.32 -1.02 -6.66
C PHE A 98 0.18 -0.93 -6.92
N ILE A 99 0.61 0.21 -7.41
CA ILE A 99 1.99 0.52 -7.72
C ILE A 99 2.46 1.57 -6.73
N LEU A 100 3.57 1.27 -6.04
CA LEU A 100 4.25 2.18 -5.14
C LEU A 100 5.61 2.53 -5.72
N ARG A 101 5.92 3.83 -5.81
CA ARG A 101 7.24 4.32 -6.25
C ARG A 101 7.92 5.04 -5.11
N ILE A 102 9.12 4.57 -4.75
CA ILE A 102 9.96 5.18 -3.71
C ILE A 102 11.35 5.49 -4.25
N MET A 103 12.00 6.50 -3.68
CA MET A 103 13.38 6.89 -4.00
C MET A 103 14.19 7.00 -2.73
N LYS A 104 15.46 6.62 -2.78
CA LYS A 104 16.36 6.75 -1.64
C LYS A 104 16.66 8.23 -1.38
N LYS A 105 16.50 8.68 -0.13
CA LYS A 105 16.78 10.06 0.26
C LYS A 105 18.29 10.34 0.26
N SER A 106 18.66 11.52 -0.22
CA SER A 106 19.97 12.10 0.03
C SER A 106 20.00 12.63 1.46
N ASN A 107 20.44 11.80 2.40
CA ASN A 107 20.74 12.29 3.75
C ASN A 107 21.92 13.26 3.63
N ASN A 108 21.65 14.57 3.72
CA ASN A 108 22.62 15.65 3.98
C ASN A 108 24.09 15.25 3.80
N VAL A 109 24.55 15.10 2.55
CA VAL A 109 25.95 15.42 2.30
C VAL A 109 26.02 16.93 2.46
N LYS A 110 26.33 17.38 3.68
CA LYS A 110 26.90 18.72 3.85
C LYS A 110 28.08 18.78 2.88
N CYS A 111 27.93 19.48 1.78
CA CYS A 111 29.07 19.91 0.97
C CYS A 111 29.84 20.97 1.76
N ASN A 112 30.42 20.58 2.91
CA ASN A 112 31.59 21.24 3.45
C ASN A 112 32.78 20.49 2.86
N GLY A 113 32.94 20.62 1.55
CA GLY A 113 34.16 20.27 0.86
C GLY A 113 35.24 21.22 1.34
N LEU A 114 35.96 20.82 2.39
CA LEU A 114 37.30 21.32 2.62
C LEU A 114 38.12 20.89 1.40
N LEU A 115 38.38 21.83 0.50
CA LEU A 115 39.45 21.69 -0.48
C LEU A 115 40.74 21.53 0.32
N VAL A 116 41.23 20.30 0.46
CA VAL A 116 42.61 20.07 0.86
C VAL A 116 43.42 20.12 -0.42
N ILE A 117 44.35 21.09 -0.41
CA ILE A 117 45.32 21.53 -1.42
C ILE A 117 45.64 20.50 -2.51
#